data_AF-A0A349Q029-F1
#
_entry.id   AF-A0A349Q029-F1
#
_cell.length_a   1.000
_cell.length_b   1.000
_cell.length_c   1.000
_cell.angle_alpha   90.00
_cell.angle_beta   90.00
_cell.angle_gamma   90.00
#
_symmetry.space_group_name_H-M   'P 1'
#
loop_
_entity.id
_entity.type
_entity.pdbx_description
1 polymer ?
#
loop_
_entity_poly.entity_id
_entity_poly.type
_entity_poly.pdbx_seq_one_letter_code
_entity_poly.pdbx_strand_id
1 'polypeptide(L)' 'MIYKFKREPESGLILVNIEIDKKYELKMILDSGATNTTIDSNALYLLGYDLKDNIGTVEIETAN' A
#
# COMPACT_ATOMS: atom_id res chain seq x y z
N MET A 1 20.86 -2.72 11.65
CA MET A 1 19.78 -2.99 12.62
C MET A 1 19.02 -4.21 12.12
N ILE A 2 18.78 -5.24 12.95
CA ILE A 2 18.07 -6.46 12.52
C ILE A 2 16.68 -6.44 13.16
N TYR A 3 15.65 -6.42 12.33
CA TYR A 3 14.25 -6.50 12.76
C TYR A 3 13.69 -7.89 12.43
N LYS A 4 12.98 -8.49 13.39
CA LYS A 4 12.34 -9.79 13.22
C LYS A 4 10.86 -9.59 12.92
N PHE A 5 10.41 -10.11 11.79
CA PHE A 5 9.01 -10.12 11.40
C PHE A 5 8.48 -11.54 11.35
N LYS A 6 7.22 -11.73 11.74
CA LYS A 6 6.49 -12.99 11.51
C LYS A 6 5.72 -12.86 10.21
N ARG A 7 5.73 -13.93 9.41
CA ARG A 7 4.83 -14.07 8.26
C ARG A 7 3.47 -14.53 8.74
N GLU A 8 2.43 -14.04 8.09
CA GLU A 8 1.07 -14.51 8.30
C GLU A 8 0.99 -15.98 7.83
N PRO A 9 0.49 -16.93 8.64
CA PRO A 9 0.57 -18.36 8.36
C PRO A 9 -0.07 -18.82 7.05
N GLU A 10 -1.19 -18.22 6.63
CA GLU A 10 -1.97 -18.70 5.48
C GLU A 10 -1.45 -18.15 4.15
N SER A 11 -1.16 -16.85 4.10
CA SER A 11 -0.68 -16.15 2.90
C SER A 11 0.85 -16.15 2.79
N GLY A 12 1.57 -16.40 3.88
CA GLY A 12 3.03 -16.27 3.95
C GLY A 12 3.52 -14.82 3.86
N LEU A 13 2.63 -13.84 3.87
CA LEU A 13 2.96 -12.42 3.70
C LEU A 13 3.48 -11.81 5.00
N ILE A 14 4.35 -10.81 4.87
CA ILE A 14 4.75 -9.98 6.01
C ILE A 14 3.78 -8.82 6.09
N LEU A 15 2.97 -8.79 7.15
CA LEU A 15 2.03 -7.71 7.41
C LEU A 15 2.66 -6.69 8.36
N VAL A 16 2.56 -5.42 8.02
CA VAL A 16 3.06 -4.29 8.80
C VAL A 16 1.91 -3.33 9.10
N ASN A 17 1.87 -2.79 10.31
CA ASN A 17 0.99 -1.67 10.63
C ASN A 17 1.70 -0.38 10.24
N ILE A 18 1.01 0.48 9.53
CA ILE A 18 1.47 1.83 9.19
C ILE A 18 0.51 2.85 9.78
N GLU A 19 1.04 4.04 10.04
CA GLU A 19 0.28 5.21 10.47
C GLU A 19 0.34 6.26 9.36
N ILE A 20 -0.82 6.74 8.93
CA ILE A 20 -0.95 7.83 7.95
C ILE A 20 -1.45 9.07 8.68
N ASP A 21 -0.78 10.20 8.45
CA ASP A 21 -1.08 11.53 9.02
C ASP A 21 -1.29 11.55 10.54
N LYS A 22 -0.61 10.63 11.26
CA LYS A 22 -0.74 10.45 12.71
C LYS A 22 -2.17 10.19 13.20
N LYS A 23 -3.00 9.65 12.32
CA LYS A 23 -4.45 9.54 12.57
C LYS A 23 -5.00 8.18 12.20
N TYR A 24 -4.56 7.61 11.08
CA TYR A 24 -5.14 6.39 10.54
C TYR A 24 -4.15 5.25 10.58
N GLU A 25 -4.56 4.12 11.14
CA GLU A 25 -3.78 2.89 11.11
C GLU A 25 -4.26 1.99 9.98
N LEU A 26 -3.33 1.55 9.13
CA LEU A 26 -3.59 0.57 8.08
C LEU A 26 -2.67 -0.64 8.25
N LYS A 27 -3.19 -1.82 7.95
CA LYS A 27 -2.38 -3.02 7.80
C LYS A 27 -2.02 -3.19 6.33
N MET A 28 -0.72 -3.19 6.04
CA MET A 28 -0.19 -3.31 4.69
C MET A 28 0.73 -4.51 4.55
N ILE A 29 0.91 -4.95 3.30
CA ILE A 29 1.89 -5.97 2.95
C ILE A 29 3.25 -5.27 2.76
N LEU A 30 4.30 -5.80 3.37
CA LEU A 30 5.66 -5.38 3.08
C LEU A 30 6.12 -6.04 1.77
N ASP A 31 6.18 -5.24 0.71
CA ASP A 31 6.62 -5.68 -0.61
C ASP A 31 7.93 -4.99 -1.00
N SER A 32 9.03 -5.75 -1.02
CA SER A 32 10.35 -5.24 -1.43
C SER A 32 10.50 -5.09 -2.96
N GLY A 33 9.57 -5.64 -3.75
CA GLY A 33 9.52 -5.46 -5.19
C GLY A 33 8.85 -4.16 -5.63
N ALA A 34 8.09 -3.51 -4.73
CA ALA A 34 7.42 -2.26 -5.01
C ALA A 34 8.40 -1.07 -4.90
N THR A 35 8.45 -0.22 -5.93
CA THR A 35 9.23 1.04 -5.91
C THR A 35 8.47 2.14 -5.17
N ASN A 36 7.14 2.11 -5.23
CA ASN A 36 6.25 3.08 -4.59
C ASN A 36 5.25 2.35 -3.70
N THR A 37 4.90 2.96 -2.56
CA THR A 37 3.82 2.45 -1.71
C THR A 37 2.49 2.67 -2.41
N THR A 38 1.76 1.58 -2.67
CA THR A 38 0.41 1.63 -3.24
C THR A 38 -0.63 1.40 -2.13
N ILE A 39 -1.63 2.27 -2.07
CA ILE A 39 -2.77 2.12 -1.17
C ILE A 39 -4.03 2.08 -2.04
N ASP A 40 -4.93 1.16 -1.75
CA ASP A 40 -6.22 1.08 -2.42
C ASP A 40 -6.99 2.40 -2.26
N SER A 41 -7.51 2.93 -3.37
CA SER A 41 -8.20 4.21 -3.37
C SER A 41 -9.49 4.19 -2.54
N ASN A 42 -10.18 3.05 -2.45
CA ASN A 42 -11.36 2.92 -1.60
C ASN A 42 -10.97 2.96 -0.13
N ALA A 43 -9.83 2.36 0.25
CA ALA A 43 -9.31 2.47 1.61
C ALA A 43 -9.03 3.95 1.96
N LEU A 44 -8.36 4.70 1.07
CA LEU A 44 -8.14 6.14 1.26
C LEU A 44 -9.46 6.93 1.35
N TYR A 45 -10.40 6.64 0.45
CA TYR A 45 -11.72 7.28 0.47
C TYR A 45 -12.48 7.04 1.78
N LEU A 46 -12.45 5.81 2.32
CA LEU A 46 -13.06 5.46 3.61
C LEU A 46 -12.38 6.15 4.79
N LEU A 47 -11.09 6.47 4.68
CA LEU A 47 -10.36 7.28 5.65
C LEU A 47 -10.63 8.79 5.49
N GLY A 48 -11.50 9.20 4.56
CA GLY A 48 -11.89 10.58 4.34
C GLY A 48 -10.90 11.40 3.52
N TYR A 49 -9.99 10.74 2.79
CA TYR A 49 -9.15 11.42 1.81
C TYR A 49 -9.99 11.81 0.60
N ASP A 50 -9.80 13.05 0.16
CA ASP A 50 -10.33 13.53 -1.11
C ASP A 50 -9.37 13.09 -2.22
N LEU A 51 -9.85 12.27 -3.14
CA LEU A 51 -9.05 11.76 -4.24
C LEU A 51 -8.94 12.82 -5.34
N LYS A 52 -8.14 13.85 -5.07
CA LYS A 52 -7.81 14.94 -6.00
C LYS A 52 -6.40 14.72 -6.57
N ASP A 53 -6.13 15.34 -7.72
CA ASP A 53 -4.83 15.32 -8.39
C ASP A 53 -4.34 13.90 -8.74
N ASN A 54 -5.17 13.13 -9.46
CA ASN A 54 -4.63 11.96 -10.17
C ASN A 54 -3.59 12.45 -11.19
N ILE A 55 -2.49 11.70 -11.35
CA ILE A 55 -1.45 12.01 -12.37
C ILE A 55 -1.98 11.70 -13.80
N GLY A 56 -3.27 11.39 -13.94
CA GLY A 56 -3.91 10.96 -15.16
C GLY A 56 -3.80 9.46 -15.39
N THR A 57 -4.54 8.98 -16.39
CA THR A 57 -4.39 7.63 -16.94
C THR A 57 -3.24 7.67 -17.95
N VAL A 58 -2.18 6.92 -17.72
CA VAL A 58 -1.09 6.75 -18.70
C VAL A 58 -1.42 5.55 -19.58
N GLU A 59 -1.45 5.75 -20.89
CA GLU A 59 -1.57 4.66 -21.85
C GLU A 59 -0.24 3.92 -21.91
N ILE A 60 -0.25 2.62 -21.61
CA ILE A 60 0.95 1.79 -21.57
C ILE A 60 0.88 0.84 -22.77
N GLU A 61 1.85 0.95 -23.69
CA GLU A 61 1.97 0.01 -24.79
C GLU A 61 2.45 -1.34 -24.26
N THR A 62 1.57 -2.35 -24.26
CA THR A 62 1.96 -3.74 -23.98
C THR A 62 2.35 -4.41 -25.30
N ALA A 63 3.46 -5.14 -25.33
CA ALA A 63 3.85 -5.90 -26.51
C ALA A 63 2.74 -6.90 -26.88
N ASN A 64 2.24 -6.82 -28.12
CA ASN A 64 1.31 -7.79 -28.72
C ASN A 64 2.02 -9.10 -29.09
#